data_AF-A0A946NN15-F1
#
_entry.id   AF-A0A946NN15-F1
#
_cell.length_a   1.000
_cell.length_b   1.000
_cell.length_c   1.000
_cell.angle_alpha   90.00
_cell.angle_beta   90.00
_cell.angle_gamma   90.00
#
_symmetry.space_group_name_H-M   'P 1'
#
loop_
_entity.id
_entity.type
_entity.pdbx_description
1 polymer ?
#
loop_
_entity_poly.entity_id
_entity_poly.type
_entity_poly.pdbx_seq_one_letter_code
_entity_poly.pdbx_strand_id
1 'polypeptide(L)'
;MSESDGADRSFEKLSKAITEAVMMSPKVKKIVAEIQKNDEICPKSFMVLVLKMEVFTDSLELEVEEELTEERPAPKKRASKKSPKKAQFIDGQKLSKKEIEFEEFSNKKFNTEDWLKKNGLIF
;
A
#
# COMPACT_ATOMS: atom_id res chain seq x y z
N MET A 1 5.93 14.68 -25.47
CA MET A 1 5.03 15.09 -24.38
C MET A 1 3.62 14.60 -24.70
N SER A 2 3.31 13.32 -24.44
CA SER A 2 1.95 12.78 -24.63
C SER A 2 1.64 11.50 -23.83
N GLU A 3 2.59 10.93 -23.06
CA GLU A 3 2.37 9.63 -22.40
C GLU A 3 1.76 9.74 -21.00
N SER A 4 1.92 10.85 -20.26
CA SER A 4 1.33 10.97 -18.92
C SER A 4 -0.19 11.22 -18.93
N ASP A 5 -0.71 11.94 -19.94
CA ASP A 5 -2.15 12.26 -20.07
C ASP A 5 -3.02 10.99 -20.30
N GLY A 6 -2.41 9.90 -20.79
CA GLY A 6 -3.07 8.61 -20.98
C GLY A 6 -3.17 7.77 -19.69
N ALA A 7 -2.17 7.87 -18.80
CA ALA A 7 -2.15 7.20 -17.52
C ALA A 7 -3.17 7.84 -16.57
N ASP A 8 -3.17 9.17 -16.47
CA ASP A 8 -4.12 9.94 -15.66
C ASP A 8 -5.58 9.63 -16.03
N ARG A 9 -5.88 9.57 -17.34
CA ARG A 9 -7.20 9.16 -17.83
C ARG A 9 -7.57 7.72 -17.50
N SER A 10 -6.60 6.83 -17.36
CA SER A 10 -6.83 5.42 -17.03
C SER A 10 -7.14 5.26 -15.54
N PHE A 11 -6.44 5.99 -14.68
CA PHE A 11 -6.72 6.05 -13.25
C PHE A 11 -8.06 6.72 -12.94
N GLU A 12 -8.40 7.80 -13.64
CA GLU A 12 -9.70 8.45 -13.51
C GLU A 12 -10.84 7.50 -13.89
N LYS A 13 -10.68 6.73 -14.97
CA LYS A 13 -11.64 5.69 -15.38
C LYS A 13 -11.77 4.59 -14.34
N LEU A 14 -10.67 4.13 -13.76
CA LEU A 14 -10.69 3.10 -12.72
C LEU A 14 -11.37 3.60 -11.45
N SER A 15 -11.03 4.80 -10.99
CA SER A 15 -11.65 5.46 -9.84
C SER A 15 -13.16 5.56 -10.03
N LYS A 16 -13.58 6.08 -11.20
CA LYS A 16 -15.00 6.18 -11.56
C LYS A 16 -15.69 4.80 -11.57
N ALA A 17 -15.07 3.79 -12.15
CA ALA A 17 -15.63 2.43 -12.21
C ALA A 17 -15.78 1.80 -10.81
N ILE A 18 -14.82 2.00 -9.92
CA ILE A 18 -14.89 1.52 -8.53
C ILE A 18 -16.00 2.25 -7.77
N THR A 19 -16.05 3.58 -7.86
CA THR A 19 -17.10 4.37 -7.22
C THR A 19 -18.49 3.97 -7.73
N GLU A 20 -18.64 3.80 -9.03
CA GLU A 20 -19.90 3.38 -9.65
C GLU A 20 -20.31 1.97 -9.20
N ALA A 21 -19.38 1.01 -9.19
CA ALA A 21 -19.64 -0.34 -8.72
C ALA A 21 -20.07 -0.38 -7.23
N VAL A 22 -19.41 0.41 -6.39
CA VAL A 22 -19.75 0.53 -4.96
C VAL A 22 -21.12 1.16 -4.79
N MET A 23 -21.39 2.27 -5.48
CA MET A 23 -22.65 3.01 -5.37
C MET A 23 -23.83 2.25 -6.00
N MET A 24 -23.60 1.43 -7.03
CA MET A 24 -24.63 0.62 -7.68
C MET A 24 -24.92 -0.70 -6.95
N SER A 25 -23.99 -1.17 -6.12
CA SER A 25 -24.13 -2.43 -5.38
C SER A 25 -25.40 -2.43 -4.50
N PRO A 26 -26.35 -3.36 -4.72
CA PRO A 26 -27.58 -3.45 -3.92
C PRO A 26 -27.29 -3.68 -2.43
N LYS A 27 -26.21 -4.43 -2.14
CA LYS A 27 -25.75 -4.69 -0.78
C LYS A 27 -25.27 -3.40 -0.10
N VAL A 28 -24.47 -2.60 -0.80
CA VAL A 28 -23.98 -1.32 -0.27
C VAL A 28 -25.13 -0.35 -0.07
N LYS A 29 -26.02 -0.20 -1.06
CA LYS A 29 -27.21 0.66 -0.95
C LYS A 29 -28.10 0.31 0.24
N LYS A 30 -28.33 -0.99 0.48
CA LYS A 30 -29.13 -1.46 1.61
C LYS A 30 -28.50 -1.06 2.95
N ILE A 31 -27.19 -1.28 3.10
CA ILE A 31 -26.45 -0.92 4.33
C ILE A 31 -26.46 0.60 4.54
N VAL A 32 -26.24 1.39 3.49
CA VAL A 32 -26.29 2.86 3.57
C VAL A 32 -27.68 3.36 3.97
N ALA A 33 -28.75 2.78 3.39
CA ALA A 33 -30.12 3.13 3.73
C ALA A 33 -30.49 2.76 5.18
N GLU A 34 -29.99 1.62 5.69
CA GLU A 34 -30.16 1.24 7.09
C GLU A 34 -29.43 2.20 8.04
N ILE A 35 -28.20 2.61 7.70
CA ILE A 35 -27.42 3.61 8.47
C ILE A 35 -28.14 4.97 8.49
N GLN A 36 -28.62 5.44 7.34
CA GLN A 36 -29.35 6.71 7.23
C GLN A 36 -30.68 6.69 7.99
N LYS A 37 -31.42 5.57 7.93
CA LYS A 37 -32.73 5.42 8.60
C LYS A 37 -32.60 5.45 10.12
N ASN A 38 -31.48 4.98 10.66
CA ASN A 38 -31.26 4.95 12.10
C ASN A 38 -30.67 6.27 12.65
N ASP A 39 -30.47 7.29 11.79
CA ASP A 39 -29.78 8.56 12.10
C ASP A 39 -28.41 8.34 12.77
N GLU A 40 -27.84 7.15 12.57
CA GLU A 40 -26.52 6.75 13.03
C GLU A 40 -25.49 7.21 11.99
N ILE A 41 -25.52 8.49 11.61
CA ILE A 41 -24.31 9.11 11.06
C ILE A 41 -23.35 9.24 12.24
N CYS A 42 -22.75 8.11 12.62
CA CYS A 42 -21.75 8.03 13.65
C CYS A 42 -20.58 8.87 13.15
N PRO A 43 -20.26 10.01 13.79
CA PRO A 43 -19.19 10.89 13.33
C PRO A 43 -17.85 10.14 13.24
N LYS A 44 -17.68 9.07 14.02
CA LYS A 44 -16.54 8.16 13.95
C LYS A 44 -16.50 7.37 12.64
N SER A 45 -17.63 6.87 12.15
CA SER A 45 -17.70 6.14 10.87
C SER A 45 -17.45 7.07 9.69
N PHE A 46 -17.96 8.30 9.75
CA PHE A 46 -17.67 9.32 8.74
C PHE A 46 -16.19 9.74 8.77
N MET A 47 -15.63 9.95 9.96
CA MET A 47 -14.21 10.22 10.14
C MET A 47 -13.34 9.05 9.65
N VAL A 48 -13.73 7.79 9.87
CA VAL A 48 -13.00 6.63 9.33
C VAL A 48 -13.09 6.57 7.81
N LEU A 49 -14.22 6.96 7.21
CA LEU A 49 -14.34 7.06 5.75
C LEU A 49 -13.44 8.18 5.21
N VAL A 50 -13.46 9.37 5.83
CA VAL A 50 -12.59 10.49 5.49
C VAL A 50 -11.13 10.08 5.62
N LEU A 51 -10.71 9.51 6.77
CA LEU A 51 -9.35 9.01 6.99
C LEU A 51 -8.94 7.94 5.98
N LYS A 52 -9.87 7.06 5.55
CA LYS A 52 -9.56 6.07 4.51
C LYS A 52 -9.39 6.71 3.14
N MET A 53 -10.20 7.73 2.81
CA MET A 53 -10.02 8.49 1.58
C MET A 53 -8.73 9.32 1.61
N GLU A 54 -8.40 9.90 2.78
CA GLU A 54 -7.15 10.63 3.04
C GLU A 54 -5.94 9.69 2.92
N VAL A 55 -5.98 8.48 3.49
CA VAL A 55 -4.92 7.47 3.30
C VAL A 55 -4.81 7.03 1.83
N PHE A 56 -5.92 6.95 1.09
CA PHE A 56 -5.87 6.66 -0.35
C PHE A 56 -5.27 7.82 -1.15
N THR A 57 -5.51 9.08 -0.77
CA THR A 57 -4.89 10.25 -1.42
C THR A 57 -3.45 10.46 -0.98
N ASP A 58 -3.10 10.18 0.27
CA ASP A 58 -1.73 10.28 0.80
C ASP A 58 -0.84 9.18 0.22
N SER A 59 -1.37 7.95 0.03
CA SER A 59 -0.66 6.91 -0.71
C SER A 59 -0.41 7.30 -2.17
N LEU A 60 -1.26 8.14 -2.76
CA LEU A 60 -1.07 8.69 -4.11
C LEU A 60 -0.04 9.83 -4.10
N GLU A 61 -0.05 10.72 -3.11
CA GLU A 61 0.96 11.78 -2.97
C GLU A 61 2.35 11.21 -2.62
N LEU A 62 2.45 10.12 -1.84
CA LEU A 62 3.71 9.43 -1.54
C LEU A 62 4.34 8.77 -2.78
N GLU A 63 3.54 8.28 -3.74
CA GLU A 63 4.07 7.80 -5.03
C GLU A 63 4.54 8.95 -5.93
N VAL A 64 3.96 10.16 -5.77
CA VAL A 64 4.36 11.38 -6.49
C VAL A 64 5.58 12.08 -5.83
N GLU A 65 5.74 12.00 -4.50
CA GLU A 65 6.92 12.51 -3.78
C GLU A 65 8.12 11.55 -3.84
N GLU A 66 7.93 10.22 -3.86
CA GLU A 66 9.03 9.26 -4.04
C GLU A 66 9.71 9.38 -5.42
N GLU A 67 9.07 10.01 -6.40
CA GLU A 67 9.68 10.33 -7.70
C GLU A 67 10.58 11.58 -7.67
N LEU A 68 10.64 12.33 -6.54
CA LEU A 68 11.36 13.61 -6.47
C LEU A 68 12.58 13.68 -5.53
N THR A 69 12.91 12.65 -4.73
CA THR A 69 14.14 12.70 -3.91
C THR A 69 14.87 11.36 -3.80
N GLU A 70 15.95 11.23 -4.58
CA GLU A 70 17.07 10.32 -4.29
C GLU A 70 17.87 10.81 -3.06
N GLU A 71 18.05 9.96 -2.03
CA GLU A 71 19.37 9.54 -1.44
C GLU A 71 19.15 8.62 -0.21
N ARG A 72 19.97 7.56 -0.04
CA ARG A 72 19.88 6.50 0.99
C ARG A 72 21.24 6.41 1.78
N PRO A 73 21.53 5.42 2.67
CA PRO A 73 21.07 5.35 4.07
C PRO A 73 22.17 4.98 5.12
N ALA A 74 21.82 4.89 6.42
CA ALA A 74 22.25 3.79 7.33
C ALA A 74 21.61 3.84 8.74
N PRO A 75 21.00 2.73 9.25
CA PRO A 75 20.50 2.65 10.63
C PRO A 75 21.43 1.86 11.59
N LYS A 76 21.55 2.32 12.84
CA LYS A 76 22.24 1.59 13.93
C LYS A 76 21.33 0.55 14.60
N LYS A 77 21.89 -0.64 14.80
CA LYS A 77 21.29 -1.90 15.29
C LYS A 77 20.80 -1.84 16.74
N ARG A 78 19.62 -2.42 17.03
CA ARG A 78 19.27 -2.97 18.35
C ARG A 78 18.89 -4.44 18.21
N ALA A 79 19.52 -5.29 19.02
CA ALA A 79 19.20 -6.71 19.13
C ALA A 79 17.90 -6.88 19.94
N SER A 80 16.88 -7.53 19.36
CA SER A 80 15.67 -7.92 20.09
C SER A 80 15.45 -9.43 20.05
N LYS A 81 15.12 -9.98 21.22
CA LYS A 81 14.67 -11.36 21.46
C LYS A 81 13.68 -11.81 20.37
N LYS A 82 13.92 -13.00 19.80
CA LYS A 82 12.99 -13.60 18.82
C LYS A 82 11.73 -14.07 19.55
N SER A 83 10.65 -13.30 19.40
CA SER A 83 9.28 -13.81 19.57
C SER A 83 9.06 -15.01 18.62
N PRO A 84 8.13 -15.94 18.93
CA PRO A 84 7.80 -17.02 18.00
C PRO A 84 7.39 -16.40 16.67
N LYS A 85 8.18 -16.67 15.62
CA LYS A 85 7.98 -16.09 14.28
C LYS A 85 6.63 -16.60 13.76
N LYS A 86 5.73 -15.67 13.47
CA LYS A 86 4.47 -15.97 12.76
C LYS A 86 4.79 -16.69 11.45
N ALA A 87 3.92 -17.59 11.01
CA ALA A 87 4.10 -18.26 9.73
C ALA A 87 4.16 -17.20 8.61
N GLN A 88 5.23 -17.23 7.82
CA GLN A 88 5.45 -16.35 6.68
C GLN A 88 4.94 -17.03 5.42
N PHE A 89 4.32 -16.25 4.53
CA PHE A 89 3.74 -16.72 3.29
C PHE A 89 4.19 -15.83 2.14
N ILE A 90 4.60 -16.44 1.02
CA ILE A 90 4.86 -15.78 -0.26
C ILE A 90 3.97 -16.47 -1.29
N ASP A 91 3.25 -15.70 -2.10
CA ASP A 91 2.30 -16.21 -3.12
C ASP A 91 1.27 -17.21 -2.56
N GLY A 92 0.85 -17.02 -1.31
CA GLY A 92 -0.07 -17.91 -0.60
C GLY A 92 0.53 -19.23 -0.13
N GLN A 93 1.82 -19.51 -0.41
CA GLN A 93 2.53 -20.69 0.06
C GLN A 93 3.29 -20.41 1.35
N LYS A 94 3.26 -21.37 2.29
CA LYS A 94 3.97 -21.24 3.57
C LYS A 94 5.45 -21.49 3.37
N LEU A 95 6.28 -20.55 3.81
CA LEU A 95 7.72 -20.68 3.73
C LEU A 95 8.27 -21.75 4.69
N SER A 96 9.23 -22.52 4.20
CA SER A 96 10.03 -23.41 5.01
C SER A 96 11.01 -22.64 5.89
N LYS A 97 11.50 -23.27 6.96
CA LYS A 97 12.49 -22.65 7.86
C LYS A 97 13.75 -22.20 7.13
N LYS A 98 14.19 -22.97 6.13
CA LYS A 98 15.39 -22.68 5.33
C LYS A 98 15.20 -21.44 4.45
N GLU A 99 14.02 -21.28 3.86
CA GLU A 99 13.69 -20.11 3.03
C GLU A 99 13.65 -18.84 3.88
N ILE A 100 13.03 -18.90 5.07
CA ILE A 100 13.00 -17.78 6.01
C ILE A 100 14.42 -17.38 6.45
N GLU A 101 15.28 -18.36 6.74
CA GLU A 101 16.67 -18.10 7.10
C GLU A 101 17.48 -17.50 5.95
N PHE A 102 17.22 -17.96 4.72
CA PHE A 102 17.86 -17.44 3.52
C PHE A 102 17.42 -16.00 3.22
N GLU A 103 16.14 -15.68 3.37
CA GLU A 103 15.61 -14.33 3.22
C GLU A 103 16.22 -13.37 4.26
N GLU A 104 16.26 -13.77 5.54
CA GLU A 104 16.90 -12.97 6.59
C GLU A 104 18.40 -12.76 6.36
N PHE A 105 19.08 -13.75 5.78
CA PHE A 105 20.49 -13.63 5.40
C PHE A 105 20.66 -12.66 4.23
N SER A 106 19.83 -12.80 3.20
CA SER A 106 19.88 -11.98 1.99
C SER A 106 19.57 -10.52 2.31
N ASN A 107 18.52 -10.25 3.09
CA ASN A 107 18.15 -8.90 3.52
C ASN A 107 19.25 -8.19 4.33
N LYS A 108 20.07 -8.92 5.09
CA LYS A 108 21.20 -8.32 5.83
C LYS A 108 22.38 -7.95 4.95
N LYS A 109 22.55 -8.64 3.82
CA LYS A 109 23.70 -8.43 2.91
C LYS A 109 23.33 -7.60 1.69
N PHE A 110 22.05 -7.45 1.40
CA PHE A 110 21.57 -6.71 0.26
C PHE A 110 21.76 -5.21 0.48
N ASN A 111 22.66 -4.60 -0.28
CA ASN A 111 22.74 -3.15 -0.41
C ASN A 111 21.83 -2.74 -1.56
N THR A 112 20.75 -2.06 -1.24
CA THR A 112 19.76 -1.71 -2.24
C THR A 112 20.17 -0.47 -3.05
N GLU A 113 21.03 0.41 -2.56
CA GLU A 113 21.64 1.45 -3.42
C GLU A 113 22.56 0.84 -4.48
N ASP A 114 23.48 -0.03 -4.08
CA ASP A 114 24.42 -0.68 -5.01
C ASP A 114 23.67 -1.49 -6.07
N TRP A 115 22.60 -2.19 -5.66
CA TRP A 115 21.76 -2.94 -6.58
C TRP A 115 21.01 -2.02 -7.54
N LEU A 116 20.43 -0.92 -7.07
CA LEU A 116 19.73 0.04 -7.92
C LEU A 116 20.71 0.72 -8.91
N LYS A 117 21.90 1.14 -8.46
CA LYS A 117 22.96 1.70 -9.30
C LYS A 117 23.44 0.73 -10.36
N LYS A 118 23.69 -0.52 -9.98
CA LYS A 118 24.11 -1.58 -10.92
C LYS A 118 23.09 -1.84 -12.02
N ASN A 119 21.80 -1.72 -11.70
CA ASN A 119 20.70 -1.90 -12.65
C ASN A 119 20.30 -0.58 -13.35
N GLY A 120 21.01 0.52 -13.11
CA GLY A 120 20.75 1.82 -13.74
C GLY A 120 19.43 2.46 -13.34
N LEU A 121 18.90 2.12 -12.16
CA LEU A 121 17.64 2.65 -11.64
C LEU A 121 17.83 3.94 -10.83
N ILE A 122 19.04 4.16 -10.30
CA ILE A 122 19.48 5.40 -9.67
C ILE A 122 20.93 5.67 -10.12
N PHE A 123 21.38 6.92 -10.10
CA PHE A 123 22.69 7.33 -10.67
C PHE A 123 23.81 7.54 -9.63
#